data_AF-A0A9N9DJ25-F1
#
_entry.id   AF-A0A9N9DJ25-F1
#
_cell.length_a   1.000
_cell.length_b   1.000
_cell.length_c   1.000
_cell.angle_alpha   90.00
_cell.angle_beta   90.00
_cell.angle_gamma   90.00
#
_symmetry.space_group_name_H-M   'P 1'
#
loop_
_entity.id
_entity.type
_entity.pdbx_description
1 polymer ?
#
loop_
_entity_poly.entity_id
_entity_poly.type
_entity_poly.pdbx_seq_one_letter_code
_entity_poly.pdbx_strand_id
1 'polypeptide(L)'
;LNSVLGIFFKKLNGLQKYQHFVFEAARPDIVKAQLIANGAFTEFNLLKSRKASVSEIIKEIKSFSVLVLTPPPLDYKRQEYLNIRPFVRDEFKDITCPKPIYTDNE
;
A
#
# COMPACT_ATOMS: atom_id res chain seq x y z
N LEU A 1 2.85 -13.62 12.36
CA LEU A 1 3.65 -12.48 11.86
C LEU A 1 3.58 -11.35 12.89
N ASN A 2 4.62 -11.14 13.69
CA ASN A 2 4.76 -9.91 14.46
C ASN A 2 5.24 -8.84 13.49
N SER A 3 4.34 -7.97 13.02
CA SER A 3 4.72 -6.89 12.10
C SER A 3 5.69 -5.94 12.81
N VAL A 4 6.63 -5.35 12.05
CA VAL A 4 7.55 -4.31 12.55
C VAL A 4 6.77 -3.19 13.27
N LEU A 5 5.59 -2.84 12.73
CA LEU A 5 4.69 -1.87 13.35
C LEU A 5 4.16 -2.32 14.72
N GLY A 6 4.00 -3.62 14.94
CA GLY A 6 3.60 -4.18 16.23
C GLY A 6 4.64 -3.97 17.34
N ILE A 7 5.86 -3.55 17.03
CA ILE A 7 6.87 -3.16 18.05
C ILE A 7 6.47 -1.83 18.70
N PHE A 8 5.95 -0.89 17.90
CA PHE A 8 5.68 0.49 18.32
C PHE A 8 4.22 0.75 18.66
N PHE A 9 3.29 0.10 17.94
CA PHE A 9 1.86 0.39 18.01
C PHE A 9 1.08 -0.68 18.76
N LYS A 10 0.09 -0.24 19.54
CA LYS A 10 -0.91 -1.07 20.19
C LYS A 10 -1.93 -1.54 19.14
N LYS A 11 -2.31 -2.81 19.22
CA LYS A 11 -3.47 -3.30 18.48
C LYS A 11 -4.73 -2.78 19.19
N LEU A 12 -5.54 -2.02 18.47
CA LEU A 12 -6.84 -1.57 18.96
C LEU A 12 -7.90 -2.64 18.64
N ASN A 13 -8.58 -3.12 19.68
CA ASN A 13 -9.65 -4.11 19.54
C ASN A 13 -11.02 -3.42 19.56
N GLY A 14 -12.00 -4.03 18.90
CA GLY A 14 -13.37 -3.52 18.92
C GLY A 14 -13.57 -2.21 18.16
N LEU A 15 -12.70 -1.87 17.20
CA LEU A 15 -12.84 -0.68 16.36
C LEU A 15 -14.06 -0.73 15.44
N GLN A 16 -14.54 -1.92 15.10
CA GLN A 16 -15.67 -2.18 14.20
C GLN A 16 -17.00 -1.54 14.63
N LYS A 17 -17.14 -1.13 15.89
CA LYS A 17 -18.33 -0.42 16.37
C LYS A 17 -18.32 1.07 16.03
N TYR A 18 -17.16 1.65 15.72
CA TYR A 18 -17.03 3.07 15.40
C TYR A 18 -17.25 3.31 13.90
N GLN A 19 -17.97 4.37 13.57
CA GLN A 19 -18.30 4.72 12.18
C GLN A 19 -17.39 5.83 11.63
N HIS A 20 -16.90 6.73 12.48
CA HIS A 20 -16.08 7.85 12.04
C HIS A 20 -14.78 7.91 12.83
N PHE A 21 -13.72 8.25 12.12
CA PHE A 21 -12.35 8.36 12.62
C PHE A 21 -11.78 9.72 12.23
N VAL A 22 -11.09 10.35 13.17
CA VAL A 22 -10.39 11.61 12.95
C VAL A 22 -8.92 11.42 13.29
N PHE A 23 -8.08 11.86 12.36
CA PHE A 23 -6.62 11.82 12.45
C PHE A 23 -6.10 13.25 12.36
N GLU A 24 -5.34 13.68 13.37
CA GLU A 24 -4.77 15.02 13.43
C GLU A 24 -3.27 14.95 13.23
N ALA A 25 -2.74 15.70 12.26
CA ALA A 25 -1.31 15.72 11.99
C ALA A 25 -0.49 16.25 13.19
N ALA A 26 -1.08 17.10 14.02
CA ALA A 26 -0.45 17.63 15.23
C ALA A 26 -0.30 16.58 16.36
N ARG A 27 -1.14 15.53 16.35
CA ARG A 27 -1.15 14.46 17.37
C ARG A 27 -1.21 13.08 16.70
N PRO A 28 -0.15 12.68 15.98
CA PRO A 28 -0.13 11.44 15.20
C PRO A 28 -0.17 10.17 16.06
N ASP A 29 0.00 10.29 17.38
CA ASP A 29 -0.12 9.22 18.34
C ASP A 29 -1.57 8.94 18.78
N ILE A 30 -2.53 9.82 18.44
CA ILE A 30 -3.92 9.71 18.87
C ILE A 30 -4.87 9.61 17.69
N VAL A 31 -5.82 8.69 17.82
CA VAL A 31 -6.97 8.56 16.94
C VAL A 31 -8.22 8.85 17.73
N LYS A 32 -9.06 9.75 17.23
CA LYS A 32 -10.40 9.99 17.80
C LYS A 32 -11.41 9.18 16.99
N ALA A 33 -12.34 8.51 17.67
CA ALA A 33 -13.38 7.75 17.01
C ALA A 33 -14.75 8.00 17.65
N GLN A 34 -15.81 7.98 16.84
CA GLN A 34 -17.21 8.12 17.30
C GLN A 34 -18.10 7.02 16.74
N LEU A 35 -19.06 6.57 17.57
CA LEU A 35 -20.01 5.52 17.22
C LEU A 35 -21.04 5.98 16.17
N ILE A 36 -21.43 7.24 16.23
CA ILE A 36 -22.42 7.90 15.36
C ILE A 36 -21.93 9.33 15.02
N ALA A 37 -22.46 9.95 13.97
CA ALA A 37 -21.94 11.19 13.40
C ALA A 37 -21.87 12.40 14.37
N ASN A 38 -22.77 12.45 15.35
CA ASN A 38 -22.86 13.53 16.36
C ASN A 38 -22.57 13.02 17.78
N GLY A 39 -21.86 11.89 17.89
CA GLY A 39 -21.54 11.27 19.17
C GLY A 39 -20.34 11.93 19.86
N ALA A 40 -20.13 11.56 21.12
CA ALA A 40 -18.88 11.91 21.80
C ALA A 40 -17.70 11.16 21.18
N PHE A 41 -16.56 11.84 21.06
CA PHE A 41 -15.31 11.23 20.64
C PHE A 41 -14.69 10.40 21.77
N THR A 42 -14.25 9.19 21.43
CA THR A 42 -13.35 8.39 22.24
C THR A 42 -11.94 8.55 21.68
N GLU A 43 -10.96 8.89 22.52
CA GLU A 43 -9.56 8.99 22.10
C GLU A 43 -8.81 7.70 22.37
N PHE A 44 -8.01 7.28 21.39
CA PHE A 44 -7.14 6.11 21.48
C PHE A 44 -5.71 6.52 21.24
N ASN A 45 -4.83 6.31 22.23
CA ASN A 45 -3.40 6.42 22.02
C ASN A 45 -2.86 5.13 21.38
N LEU A 46 -2.30 5.25 20.19
CA LEU A 46 -1.78 4.14 19.39
C LEU A 46 -0.42 3.64 19.89
N LEU A 47 0.36 4.44 20.60
CA LEU A 47 1.73 4.09 20.97
C LEU A 47 1.79 3.16 22.19
N LYS A 48 2.72 2.21 22.17
CA LYS A 48 3.09 1.43 23.36
C LYS A 48 3.85 2.31 24.37
N SER A 49 3.73 2.02 25.66
CA SER A 49 4.27 2.84 26.76
C SER A 49 5.79 2.99 26.77
N ARG A 50 6.53 2.17 26.02
CA ARG A 50 7.96 2.34 25.79
C ARG A 50 8.21 3.36 24.67
N LYS A 51 8.37 4.60 25.12
CA LYS A 51 9.13 5.73 24.57
C LYS A 51 9.81 5.52 23.22
N ALA A 52 9.30 6.26 22.25
CA ALA A 52 10.04 7.01 21.24
C ALA A 52 9.07 8.08 20.74
N SER A 53 9.53 9.32 20.53
CA SER A 53 8.70 10.32 19.83
C SER A 53 8.30 9.75 18.46
N VAL A 54 7.16 10.16 17.90
CA VAL A 54 6.73 9.67 16.57
C VAL A 54 7.82 9.88 15.51
N SER A 55 8.64 10.94 15.66
CA SER A 55 9.83 11.19 14.84
C SER A 55 10.87 10.07 14.92
N GLU A 56 11.21 9.62 16.13
CA GLU A 56 12.18 8.55 16.35
C GLU A 56 11.66 7.21 15.81
N ILE A 57 10.37 6.93 16.01
CA ILE A 57 9.71 5.73 15.46
C ILE A 57 9.78 5.74 13.93
N ILE A 58 9.50 6.87 13.28
CA ILE A 58 9.59 6.98 11.81
C ILE A 58 11.03 6.74 11.35
N LYS A 59 12.02 7.28 12.06
CA LYS A 59 13.44 7.08 11.74
C LYS A 59 13.83 5.60 11.87
N GLU A 60 13.35 4.92 12.90
CA GLU A 60 13.59 3.49 13.11
C GLU A 60 12.87 2.64 12.06
N ILE A 61 11.59 2.93 11.76
CA ILE A 61 10.82 2.30 10.67
C ILE A 61 11.56 2.40 9.34
N LYS A 62 12.10 3.58 9.01
CA LYS A 62 12.89 3.80 7.80
C LYS A 62 14.24 3.07 7.82
N SER A 63 14.78 2.78 9.00
CA SER A 63 16.02 2.02 9.16
C SER A 63 15.83 0.52 9.02
N PHE A 64 14.62 0.01 9.29
CA PHE A 64 14.28 -1.33 8.84
C PHE A 64 14.35 -1.32 7.32
N SER A 65 15.20 -2.19 6.77
CA SER A 65 15.17 -2.55 5.36
C SER A 65 13.84 -3.25 5.07
N VAL A 66 12.76 -2.48 5.04
CA VAL A 66 11.52 -2.92 4.43
C VAL A 66 11.92 -3.20 3.00
N LEU A 67 11.88 -4.48 2.61
CA LEU A 67 12.02 -4.86 1.22
C LEU A 67 10.99 -4.01 0.47
N VAL A 68 11.44 -2.94 -0.16
CA VAL A 68 10.65 -2.27 -1.17
C VAL A 68 10.50 -3.37 -2.19
N LEU A 69 9.32 -3.99 -2.24
CA LEU A 69 8.96 -4.88 -3.31
C LEU A 69 8.92 -3.98 -4.54
N THR A 70 10.09 -3.67 -5.10
CA THR A 70 10.18 -3.21 -6.47
C THR A 70 9.38 -4.24 -7.25
N PRO A 71 8.27 -3.84 -7.90
CA PRO A 71 7.51 -4.77 -8.68
C PRO A 71 8.49 -5.51 -9.59
N PRO A 72 8.30 -6.83 -9.77
CA PRO A 72 9.21 -7.61 -10.59
C PRO A 72 9.38 -6.90 -11.94
N PRO A 73 10.59 -6.94 -12.53
CA PRO A 73 10.83 -6.35 -13.83
C PRO A 73 9.73 -6.79 -14.80
N LEU A 74 9.33 -5.88 -15.69
CA LEU A 74 8.40 -6.23 -16.77
C LEU A 74 8.96 -7.43 -17.54
N ASP A 75 8.09 -8.37 -17.91
CA ASP A 75 8.48 -9.47 -18.79
C ASP A 75 9.14 -8.95 -20.06
N TYR A 76 10.12 -9.68 -20.60
CA TYR A 76 10.90 -9.26 -21.77
C TYR A 76 9.99 -8.89 -22.95
N LYS A 77 8.92 -9.66 -23.20
CA LYS A 77 7.98 -9.39 -24.29
C LYS A 77 7.22 -8.08 -24.08
N ARG A 78 6.92 -7.74 -22.82
CA ARG A 78 6.28 -6.46 -22.47
C ARG A 78 7.24 -5.29 -22.63
N GLN A 79 8.51 -5.46 -22.29
CA GLN A 79 9.54 -4.42 -22.52
C GLN A 79 9.71 -4.16 -24.03
N GLU A 80 9.80 -5.22 -24.83
CA GLU A 80 9.91 -5.15 -26.29
C GLU A 80 8.67 -4.49 -26.92
N TYR A 81 7.47 -4.93 -26.51
CA TYR A 81 6.23 -4.29 -26.96
C TYR A 81 6.18 -2.80 -26.63
N LEU A 82 6.59 -2.39 -25.41
CA LEU A 82 6.61 -0.98 -25.03
C LEU A 82 7.62 -0.15 -25.83
N ASN A 83 8.75 -0.73 -26.25
CA ASN A 83 9.71 -0.05 -27.13
C ASN A 83 9.16 0.18 -28.54
N ILE A 84 8.33 -0.75 -29.04
CA ILE A 84 7.74 -0.68 -30.38
C ILE A 84 6.46 0.16 -30.39
N ARG A 85 5.74 0.25 -29.27
CA ARG A 85 4.44 0.92 -29.12
C ARG A 85 4.35 2.37 -29.64
N PRO A 86 5.38 3.24 -29.50
CA PRO A 86 5.34 4.60 -30.07
C PRO A 86 5.28 4.62 -31.60
N PHE A 87 5.73 3.55 -32.25
CA PHE A 87 5.77 3.42 -33.71
C PHE A 87 4.52 2.71 -34.28
N VAL A 88 3.65 2.19 -33.41
CA VAL A 88 2.38 1.54 -33.78
C VAL A 88 1.27 2.59 -33.80
N ARG A 89 0.46 2.62 -34.88
CA ARG A 89 -0.72 3.52 -34.96
C ARG A 89 -1.75 3.15 -33.89
N ASP A 90 -2.47 4.13 -33.37
CA ASP A 90 -3.41 3.95 -32.24
C ASP A 90 -4.40 2.79 -32.44
N GLU A 91 -4.93 2.65 -33.66
CA GLU A 91 -5.85 1.59 -34.06
C GLU A 91 -5.28 0.15 -33.92
N PHE A 92 -3.95 -0.01 -33.90
CA PHE A 92 -3.29 -1.31 -33.79
C PHE A 92 -2.60 -1.54 -32.42
N LYS A 93 -2.63 -0.56 -31.51
CA LYS A 93 -1.89 -0.67 -30.24
C LYS A 93 -2.37 -1.83 -29.37
N ASP A 94 -3.67 -2.14 -29.38
CA ASP A 94 -4.28 -3.15 -28.50
C ASP A 94 -4.69 -4.45 -29.23
N ILE A 95 -4.32 -4.59 -30.50
CA ILE A 95 -4.61 -5.80 -31.28
C ILE A 95 -3.50 -6.83 -30.98
N THR A 96 -3.84 -7.89 -30.26
CA THR A 96 -2.95 -9.04 -30.05
C THR A 96 -2.66 -9.69 -31.40
N CYS A 97 -1.38 -9.79 -31.76
CA CYS A 97 -0.95 -10.49 -32.98
C CYS A 97 -1.55 -11.91 -32.96
N PRO A 98 -2.35 -12.31 -33.96
CA PRO A 98 -2.92 -13.64 -34.01
C PRO A 98 -1.79 -14.67 -34.05
N LYS A 99 -1.99 -15.83 -33.40
CA LYS A 99 -1.00 -16.91 -33.42
C LYS A 99 -0.71 -17.30 -34.88
N PRO A 100 0.57 -17.46 -35.26
CA PRO A 100 0.91 -17.93 -36.60
C PRO A 100 0.22 -19.27 -36.86
N ILE A 101 -0.44 -19.36 -38.01
CA ILE A 101 -1.04 -20.60 -38.48
C ILE A 101 0.11 -21.40 -39.09
N TYR A 102 0.57 -22.42 -38.38
CA TYR A 102 1.44 -23.42 -38.97
C TYR A 102 0.53 -24.37 -39.77
N THR A 103 0.59 -24.29 -41.10
CA THR A 103 0.14 -25.39 -41.93
C THR A 103 1.21 -26.45 -41.86
N ASP A 104 0.94 -27.55 -41.15
CA ASP A 104 1.74 -28.76 -41.27
C ASP A 104 1.66 -29.20 -42.74
N ASN A 105 2.72 -28.94 -43.50
CA ASN A 105 2.84 -29.48 -44.84
C ASN A 105 3.21 -30.96 -44.68
N GLU A 106 2.32 -31.84 -45.15
CA GLU A 106 2.57 -33.27 -45.39
C GLU A 106 3.80 -33.51 -46.26
#